data_AF-A0A9D6S2S1-F1
#
_entry.id   AF-A0A9D6S2S1-F1
#
_cell.length_a   1.000
_cell.length_b   1.000
_cell.length_c   1.000
_cell.angle_alpha   90.00
_cell.angle_beta   90.00
_cell.angle_gamma   90.00
#
_symmetry.space_group_name_H-M   'P 1'
#
loop_
_entity.id
_entity.type
_entity.pdbx_description
1 polymer ?
#
loop_
_entity_poly.entity_id
_entity_poly.type
_entity_poly.pdbx_seq_one_letter_code
_entity_poly.pdbx_strand_id
1 'polypeptide(L)'
;MSFQFGGIAQDGLARLGEFITPHGVVQTPTFMPVGTQATVKGLTPEQVWQAGAKVVLANTYHLMLRPGQEVVRQAGGLHRFMAWEGAMLTDSGGFQVMSLAAQRKITEQGVTFRSHLDGSEYHLTPEYSIQVQEALGADIIMA
;
A
#
# COMPACT_ATOMS: atom_id res chain seq x y z
N MET A 1 -15.65 10.16 -1.53
CA MET A 1 -14.88 11.31 -2.04
C MET A 1 -14.22 10.89 -3.34
N SER A 2 -14.16 11.77 -4.34
CA SER A 2 -13.62 11.46 -5.67
C SER A 2 -12.12 11.74 -5.73
N PHE A 3 -11.38 10.87 -6.42
CA PHE A 3 -10.01 11.16 -6.88
C PHE A 3 -10.04 12.23 -7.96
N GLN A 4 -9.12 13.19 -7.89
CA GLN A 4 -8.93 14.17 -8.95
C GLN A 4 -7.44 14.40 -9.17
N PHE A 5 -7.01 14.31 -10.42
CA PHE A 5 -5.65 14.67 -10.83
C PHE A 5 -5.70 15.92 -11.71
N GLY A 6 -4.98 16.96 -11.30
CA GLY A 6 -4.89 18.23 -12.01
C GLY A 6 -3.47 18.51 -12.49
N GLY A 7 -3.32 18.88 -13.77
CA GLY A 7 -2.05 19.38 -14.30
C GLY A 7 -1.89 20.88 -13.97
N ILE A 8 -0.69 21.27 -13.54
CA ILE A 8 -0.34 22.66 -13.20
C ILE A 8 0.57 23.26 -14.29
N ALA A 9 1.64 22.54 -14.64
CA ALA A 9 2.60 22.98 -15.66
C ALA A 9 3.26 21.78 -16.35
N GLN A 10 3.84 22.02 -17.51
CA GLN A 10 4.52 21.01 -18.31
C GLN A 10 5.76 21.61 -18.98
N ASP A 11 6.86 20.83 -18.97
CA ASP A 11 8.08 21.12 -19.72
C ASP A 11 8.54 19.83 -20.43
N GLY A 12 8.37 19.78 -21.75
CA GLY A 12 8.56 18.56 -22.53
C GLY A 12 7.67 17.41 -22.03
N LEU A 13 8.29 16.34 -21.52
CA LEU A 13 7.61 15.18 -20.91
C LEU A 13 7.43 15.32 -19.38
N ALA A 14 8.08 16.30 -18.75
CA ALA A 14 7.95 16.54 -17.32
C ALA A 14 6.63 17.26 -17.02
N ARG A 15 5.95 16.87 -15.95
CA ARG A 15 4.65 17.41 -15.55
C ARG A 15 4.67 17.74 -14.07
N LEU A 16 4.26 18.96 -13.75
CA LEU A 16 3.90 19.40 -12.41
C LEU A 16 2.39 19.26 -12.26
N GLY A 17 1.94 18.64 -11.19
CA GLY A 17 0.52 18.45 -10.95
C GLY A 17 0.18 18.14 -9.51
N GLU A 18 -1.11 18.07 -9.22
CA GLU A 18 -1.66 17.78 -7.91
C GLU A 18 -2.60 16.59 -7.99
N PHE A 19 -2.46 15.67 -7.04
CA PHE A 19 -3.36 14.55 -6.86
C PHE A 19 -4.14 14.71 -5.56
N ILE A 20 -5.45 14.94 -5.68
CA ILE A 20 -6.36 15.10 -4.55
C ILE A 20 -6.83 13.72 -4.11
N THR A 21 -6.53 13.37 -2.86
CA THR A 21 -6.91 12.11 -2.21
C THR A 21 -7.78 12.39 -0.97
N PRO A 22 -8.50 11.38 -0.42
CA PRO A 22 -9.25 11.53 0.83
C PRO A 22 -8.40 12.03 2.01
N HIS A 23 -7.11 11.69 2.05
CA HIS A 23 -6.17 12.09 3.12
C HIS A 23 -5.17 13.18 2.67
N GLY A 24 -5.58 14.04 1.74
CA GLY A 24 -4.87 15.26 1.39
C GLY A 24 -4.36 15.32 -0.05
N VAL A 25 -3.67 16.42 -0.35
CA VAL A 25 -3.13 16.69 -1.70
C VAL A 25 -1.69 16.22 -1.80
N VAL A 26 -1.38 15.47 -2.86
CA VAL A 26 -0.04 15.00 -3.20
C VAL A 26 0.45 15.77 -4.42
N GLN A 27 1.52 16.55 -4.23
CA GLN A 27 2.22 17.22 -5.33
C GLN A 27 2.99 16.20 -6.17
N THR A 28 2.98 16.34 -7.49
CA THR A 28 3.68 15.45 -8.43
C THR A 28 4.71 16.23 -9.26
N PRO A 29 5.90 15.68 -9.51
CA PRO A 29 6.34 14.32 -9.20
C PRO A 29 6.57 14.09 -7.70
N THR A 30 6.21 12.89 -7.22
CA THR A 30 6.37 12.49 -5.80
C THR A 30 7.20 11.23 -5.68
N PHE A 31 7.93 11.12 -4.58
CA PHE A 31 8.57 9.89 -4.13
C PHE A 31 7.78 9.33 -2.94
N MET A 32 7.57 8.02 -2.90
CA MET A 32 6.81 7.33 -1.85
C MET A 32 7.76 6.49 -0.97
N PRO A 33 7.99 6.88 0.29
CA PRO A 33 8.65 6.00 1.27
C PRO A 33 7.84 4.72 1.47
N VAL A 34 8.55 3.59 1.60
CA VAL A 34 7.93 2.26 1.71
C VAL A 34 7.79 1.84 3.18
N GLY A 35 6.54 1.63 3.59
CA GLY A 35 6.13 1.04 4.85
C GLY A 35 5.86 -0.47 4.72
N THR A 36 6.86 -1.30 5.03
CA THR A 36 6.76 -2.76 4.82
C THR A 36 5.80 -3.45 5.80
N GLN A 37 5.81 -3.07 7.07
CA GLN A 37 4.98 -3.70 8.11
C GLN A 37 4.31 -2.60 8.94
N ALA A 38 3.48 -1.79 8.29
CA ALA A 38 2.86 -0.63 8.93
C ALA A 38 3.87 0.37 9.53
N THR A 39 5.09 0.45 8.96
CA THR A 39 6.12 1.39 9.40
C THR A 39 7.14 1.60 8.30
N VAL A 40 7.58 2.85 8.11
CA VAL A 40 8.82 3.14 7.38
C VAL A 40 9.98 2.78 8.31
N LYS A 41 10.88 1.91 7.87
CA LYS A 41 11.91 1.35 8.77
C LYS A 41 12.87 2.44 9.25
N GLY A 42 13.03 2.54 10.56
CA GLY A 42 13.97 3.46 11.20
C GLY A 42 13.48 4.90 11.35
N LEU A 43 12.26 5.22 10.93
CA LEU A 43 11.68 6.55 11.03
C LEU A 43 10.30 6.50 11.69
N THR A 44 10.05 7.47 12.56
CA THR A 44 8.70 7.76 13.06
C THR A 44 7.85 8.43 11.96
N PRO A 45 6.51 8.35 12.01
CA PRO A 45 5.64 9.06 11.07
C PRO A 45 5.94 10.55 10.97
N GLU A 46 6.23 11.19 12.12
CA GLU A 46 6.61 12.60 12.21
C GLU A 46 7.89 12.90 11.41
N GLN A 47 8.92 12.05 11.51
CA GLN A 47 10.15 12.22 10.73
C GLN A 47 9.92 12.04 9.23
N VAL A 48 9.05 11.11 8.84
CA VAL A 48 8.66 10.91 7.43
C VAL A 48 7.94 12.14 6.89
N TRP A 49 7.03 12.72 7.68
CA TRP A 49 6.32 13.94 7.34
C TRP A 49 7.26 15.15 7.21
N GLN A 50 8.17 15.32 8.17
CA GLN A 50 9.17 16.40 8.18
C GLN A 50 10.17 16.29 7.01
N ALA A 51 10.44 15.08 6.54
CA ALA A 51 11.23 14.84 5.33
C ALA A 51 10.49 15.24 4.03
N GLY A 52 9.22 15.66 4.13
CA GLY A 52 8.43 16.19 3.01
C GLY A 52 7.51 15.17 2.33
N ALA A 53 7.47 13.92 2.80
CA ALA A 53 6.56 12.94 2.23
C ALA A 53 5.09 13.30 2.56
N LYS A 54 4.24 13.25 1.53
CA LYS A 54 2.77 13.42 1.65
C LYS A 54 1.99 12.17 1.27
N VAL A 55 2.70 11.16 0.78
CA VAL A 55 2.18 9.84 0.43
C VAL A 55 3.20 8.78 0.80
N VAL A 56 2.74 7.65 1.32
CA VAL A 56 3.56 6.46 1.59
C VAL A 56 3.01 5.26 0.85
N LEU A 57 3.88 4.29 0.56
CA LEU A 57 3.47 2.97 0.06
C LEU A 57 3.44 2.00 1.23
N ALA A 58 2.31 1.34 1.48
CA ALA A 58 2.20 0.23 2.42
C ALA A 58 2.15 -1.11 1.70
N ASN A 59 2.86 -2.10 2.25
CA ASN A 59 2.97 -3.41 1.61
C ASN A 59 1.84 -4.36 2.02
N THR A 60 0.98 -4.72 1.08
CA THR A 60 -0.18 -5.59 1.32
C THR A 60 0.24 -7.01 1.67
N TYR A 61 1.26 -7.56 1.00
CA TYR A 61 1.72 -8.93 1.24
C TYR A 61 2.10 -9.15 2.70
N HIS A 62 2.92 -8.25 3.26
CA HIS A 62 3.36 -8.39 4.65
C HIS A 62 2.21 -8.17 5.64
N LEU A 63 1.37 -7.16 5.41
CA LEU A 63 0.25 -6.82 6.30
C LEU A 63 -0.83 -7.89 6.32
N MET A 64 -1.09 -8.54 5.19
CA MET A 64 -2.01 -9.67 5.07
C MET A 64 -1.52 -10.89 5.87
N LEU A 65 -0.22 -11.17 5.86
CA LEU A 65 0.36 -12.27 6.63
C LEU A 65 0.43 -11.97 8.13
N ARG A 66 0.80 -10.73 8.47
CA ARG A 66 0.88 -10.27 9.87
C ARG A 66 0.83 -8.73 9.91
N PRO A 67 -0.08 -8.13 10.70
CA PRO A 67 -0.98 -8.76 11.67
C PRO A 67 -2.24 -9.39 11.09
N GLY A 68 -2.46 -9.26 9.78
CA GLY A 68 -3.71 -9.60 9.10
C GLY A 68 -4.60 -8.36 8.95
N GLN A 69 -5.24 -8.24 7.79
CA GLN A 69 -6.09 -7.09 7.43
C GLN A 69 -7.25 -6.87 8.39
N GLU A 70 -7.81 -7.94 8.96
CA GLU A 70 -8.94 -7.83 9.89
C GLU A 70 -8.52 -7.17 11.22
N VAL A 71 -7.32 -7.46 11.71
CA VAL A 71 -6.75 -6.79 12.90
C VAL A 71 -6.55 -5.31 12.63
N VAL A 72 -6.00 -4.96 11.46
CA VAL A 72 -5.83 -3.56 11.04
C VAL A 72 -7.18 -2.84 10.92
N ARG A 73 -8.18 -3.50 10.32
CA ARG A 73 -9.53 -2.97 10.18
C ARG A 73 -10.15 -2.66 11.55
N GLN A 74 -10.05 -3.59 12.50
CA GLN A 74 -10.54 -3.41 13.88
C GLN A 74 -9.79 -2.32 14.65
N ALA A 75 -8.51 -2.09 14.33
CA ALA A 75 -7.73 -0.98 14.88
C ALA A 75 -8.11 0.40 14.28
N GLY A 76 -9.06 0.44 13.35
CA GLY A 76 -9.55 1.66 12.70
C GLY A 76 -8.86 1.98 11.37
N GLY A 77 -8.32 0.97 10.70
CA GLY A 77 -7.65 1.11 9.41
C GLY A 77 -6.16 1.42 9.53
N LEU A 78 -5.46 1.31 8.41
CA LEU A 78 -4.00 1.34 8.37
C LEU A 78 -3.42 2.72 8.70
N HIS A 79 -4.11 3.80 8.31
CA HIS A 79 -3.76 5.17 8.72
C HIS A 79 -3.65 5.30 10.25
N ARG A 80 -4.70 4.87 10.97
CA ARG A 80 -4.72 4.91 12.44
C ARG A 80 -3.69 3.95 13.05
N PHE A 81 -3.57 2.75 12.47
CA PHE A 81 -2.62 1.75 12.93
C PHE A 81 -1.16 2.21 12.81
N MET A 82 -0.83 2.99 11.77
CA MET A 82 0.50 3.55 11.51
C MET A 82 0.73 4.93 12.11
N ALA A 83 -0.31 5.58 12.64
CA ALA A 83 -0.32 7.01 12.95
C ALA A 83 0.14 7.88 11.76
N TRP A 84 -0.37 7.57 10.56
CA TRP A 84 -0.09 8.31 9.32
C TRP A 84 -1.34 9.01 8.79
N GLU A 85 -1.30 10.34 8.73
CA GLU A 85 -2.44 11.19 8.33
C GLU A 85 -2.40 11.61 6.85
N GLY A 86 -1.30 11.36 6.14
CA GLY A 86 -1.19 11.64 4.71
C GLY A 86 -1.78 10.55 3.83
N ALA A 87 -1.69 10.72 2.51
CA ALA A 87 -2.17 9.73 1.55
C ALA A 87 -1.41 8.40 1.67
N MET A 88 -2.07 7.30 1.32
CA MET A 88 -1.50 5.96 1.35
C MET A 88 -1.83 5.16 0.09
N LEU A 89 -0.79 4.61 -0.52
CA LEU A 89 -0.91 3.62 -1.59
C LEU A 89 -0.65 2.23 -1.02
N THR A 90 -1.46 1.24 -1.35
CA THR A 90 -1.14 -0.17 -1.15
C THR A 90 -0.79 -0.83 -2.47
N ASP A 91 0.26 -1.65 -2.48
CA ASP A 91 0.51 -2.56 -3.60
C ASP A 91 -0.45 -3.76 -3.55
N SER A 92 -0.55 -4.55 -4.61
CA SER A 92 -1.40 -5.75 -4.61
C SER A 92 -0.77 -6.95 -3.90
N GLY A 93 0.51 -6.86 -3.51
CA GLY A 93 1.27 -7.95 -2.90
C GLY A 93 1.70 -9.07 -3.87
N GLY A 94 1.20 -9.06 -5.11
CA GLY A 94 1.51 -10.09 -6.12
C GLY A 94 3.00 -10.18 -6.45
N PHE A 95 3.69 -9.04 -6.51
CA PHE A 95 5.13 -9.00 -6.79
C PHE A 95 5.95 -9.72 -5.70
N GLN A 96 5.55 -9.60 -4.44
CA GLN A 96 6.22 -10.22 -3.30
C GLN A 96 5.93 -11.71 -3.26
N VAL A 97 4.71 -12.14 -3.59
CA VAL A 97 4.42 -13.57 -3.79
C VAL A 97 5.34 -14.14 -4.89
N MET A 98 5.53 -13.39 -5.97
CA MET A 98 6.42 -13.78 -7.08
C MET A 98 7.92 -13.71 -6.75
N SER A 99 8.32 -13.01 -5.70
CA SER A 99 9.74 -12.81 -5.38
C SER A 99 10.20 -13.59 -4.14
N LEU A 100 9.31 -13.80 -3.17
CA LEU A 100 9.64 -14.31 -1.83
C LEU A 100 9.04 -15.69 -1.53
N ALA A 101 7.95 -16.08 -2.20
CA ALA A 101 7.35 -17.39 -1.96
C ALA A 101 8.07 -18.47 -2.78
N ALA A 102 8.91 -19.27 -2.11
CA ALA A 102 9.63 -20.39 -2.71
C ALA A 102 8.69 -21.50 -3.20
N GLN A 103 7.55 -21.70 -2.53
CA GLN A 103 6.52 -22.67 -2.90
C GLN A 103 5.27 -21.90 -3.33
N ARG A 104 5.14 -21.67 -4.64
CA ARG A 104 3.97 -21.03 -5.25
C ARG A 104 3.45 -21.81 -6.45
N LYS A 105 2.14 -21.74 -6.66
CA LYS A 105 1.44 -22.25 -7.84
C LYS A 105 0.60 -21.13 -8.42
N ILE A 106 0.86 -20.78 -9.67
CA ILE A 106 0.15 -19.71 -10.39
C ILE A 106 -0.86 -20.37 -11.33
N THR A 107 -2.08 -19.86 -11.32
CA THR A 107 -3.15 -20.20 -12.25
C THR A 107 -3.78 -18.90 -12.77
N GLU A 108 -4.69 -19.00 -13.73
CA GLU A 108 -5.47 -17.86 -14.19
C GLU A 108 -6.32 -17.23 -13.05
N GLN A 109 -6.72 -18.04 -12.07
CA GLN A 109 -7.54 -17.59 -10.93
C GLN A 109 -6.73 -16.83 -9.87
N GLY A 110 -5.40 -16.97 -9.85
CA GLY A 110 -4.56 -16.32 -8.86
C GLY A 110 -3.32 -17.13 -8.50
N VAL A 111 -2.79 -16.90 -7.31
CA VAL A 111 -1.57 -17.55 -6.82
C VAL A 111 -1.80 -18.20 -5.45
N THR A 112 -1.56 -19.50 -5.37
CA THR A 112 -1.46 -20.22 -4.09
C THR A 112 -0.01 -20.20 -3.65
N PHE A 113 0.25 -19.86 -2.40
CA PHE A 113 1.60 -19.86 -1.84
C PHE A 113 1.59 -20.19 -0.34
N ARG A 114 2.76 -20.53 0.20
CA ARG A 114 2.93 -20.68 1.65
C ARG A 114 3.62 -19.48 2.26
N SER A 115 3.10 -19.03 3.39
CA SER A 115 3.68 -17.99 4.23
C SER A 115 5.09 -18.36 4.65
N HIS A 116 6.03 -17.43 4.50
CA HIS A 116 7.40 -17.59 4.96
C HIS A 116 7.53 -17.44 6.49
N LEU A 117 6.45 -17.03 7.18
CA LEU A 117 6.45 -16.82 8.63
C LEU A 117 6.14 -18.11 9.40
N ASP A 118 5.22 -18.93 8.89
CA ASP A 118 4.66 -20.08 9.61
C ASP A 118 4.28 -21.26 8.70
N GLY A 119 4.43 -21.13 7.38
CA GLY A 119 4.11 -22.18 6.41
C GLY A 119 2.63 -22.34 6.10
N SER A 120 1.75 -21.50 6.65
CA SER A 120 0.32 -21.50 6.32
C SER A 120 0.07 -21.22 4.84
N GLU A 121 -0.96 -21.84 4.27
CA GLU A 121 -1.28 -21.71 2.85
C GLU A 121 -2.25 -20.56 2.62
N TYR A 122 -1.94 -19.73 1.62
CA TYR A 122 -2.74 -18.59 1.18
C TYR A 122 -3.06 -18.74 -0.30
N HIS A 123 -4.25 -18.27 -0.67
CA HIS A 123 -4.67 -18.15 -2.06
C HIS A 123 -5.00 -16.68 -2.36
N LEU A 124 -4.12 -16.02 -3.11
CA LEU A 124 -4.27 -14.62 -3.50
C LEU A 124 -4.86 -14.53 -4.90
N THR A 125 -6.13 -14.17 -4.98
CA THR A 125 -6.84 -13.82 -6.22
C THR A 125 -6.90 -12.29 -6.37
N PRO A 126 -7.22 -11.74 -7.56
CA PRO A 126 -7.48 -10.32 -7.72
C PRO A 126 -8.55 -9.80 -6.75
N GLU A 127 -9.66 -10.52 -6.58
CA GLU A 127 -10.76 -10.15 -5.68
C GLU A 127 -10.29 -10.10 -4.22
N TYR A 128 -9.51 -11.10 -3.80
CA TYR A 128 -8.97 -11.13 -2.45
C TYR A 128 -7.94 -10.02 -2.21
N SER A 129 -7.10 -9.71 -3.20
CA SER A 129 -6.17 -8.56 -3.15
C SER A 129 -6.92 -7.24 -2.91
N ILE A 130 -8.00 -6.99 -3.67
CA ILE A 130 -8.83 -5.80 -3.50
C ILE A 130 -9.48 -5.79 -2.12
N GLN A 131 -10.06 -6.91 -1.68
CA GLN A 131 -10.69 -7.02 -0.36
C GLN A 131 -9.71 -6.71 0.78
N VAL A 132 -8.47 -7.20 0.68
CA VAL A 132 -7.42 -6.92 1.67
C VAL A 132 -7.08 -5.43 1.67
N GLN A 133 -6.84 -4.82 0.51
CA GLN A 133 -6.50 -3.41 0.41
C GLN A 133 -7.63 -2.48 0.90
N GLU A 134 -8.89 -2.83 0.63
CA GLU A 134 -10.06 -2.15 1.17
C GLU A 134 -10.15 -2.29 2.70
N ALA A 135 -9.89 -3.47 3.25
CA ALA A 135 -9.87 -3.70 4.69
C ALA A 135 -8.74 -2.94 5.41
N LEU A 136 -7.60 -2.76 4.73
CA LEU A 136 -6.52 -1.90 5.19
C LEU A 136 -6.92 -0.42 5.14
N GLY A 137 -7.83 -0.02 4.25
CA GLY A 137 -8.32 1.34 4.12
C GLY A 137 -7.35 2.27 3.40
N ALA A 138 -6.71 1.77 2.34
CA ALA A 138 -5.81 2.56 1.51
C ALA A 138 -6.55 3.62 0.68
N ASP A 139 -5.89 4.74 0.37
CA ASP A 139 -6.40 5.71 -0.60
C ASP A 139 -6.22 5.19 -2.03
N ILE A 140 -5.05 4.67 -2.34
CA ILE A 140 -4.70 4.25 -3.71
C ILE A 140 -4.46 2.74 -3.68
N ILE A 141 -5.31 2.00 -4.40
CA ILE A 141 -5.28 0.55 -4.45
C ILE A 141 -4.68 0.13 -5.79
N MET A 142 -3.69 -0.74 -5.76
CA MET A 142 -3.11 -1.33 -6.97
C MET A 142 -3.85 -2.62 -7.33
N ALA A 143 -4.08 -2.82 -8.63
CA ALA A 143 -4.64 -4.05 -9.17
C ALA A 143 -3.67 -5.25 -9.05
#